data_AF-A0A939TZ57-F1
#
_entry.id   AF-A0A939TZ57-F1
#
_cell.length_a   1.000
_cell.length_b   1.000
_cell.length_c   1.000
_cell.angle_alpha   90.00
_cell.angle_beta   90.00
_cell.angle_gamma   90.00
#
_symmetry.space_group_name_H-M   'P 1'
#
loop_
_entity.id
_entity.type
_entity.pdbx_description
1 polymer ?
#
loop_
_entity_poly.entity_id
_entity_poly.type
_entity_poly.pdbx_seq_one_letter_code
_entity_poly.pdbx_strand_id
1 'polypeptide(L)' 'MTKLEKLYSIIENSREVGVKLPKDVVEQVEELEEGIIKEEILPALSSDIAPRLNPIKRDLVLVVEYHP' A
#
# COMPACT_ATOMS: atom_id res chain seq x y z
N MET A 1 -8.45 -10.37 -3.27
CA MET A 1 -9.06 -9.06 -2.96
C MET A 1 -8.72 -8.64 -1.55
N THR A 2 -7.50 -8.11 -1.42
CA THR A 2 -7.06 -7.31 -0.28
C THR A 2 -7.90 -6.01 -0.22
N LYS A 3 -7.88 -5.31 0.92
CA LYS A 3 -8.55 -4.01 1.02
C LYS A 3 -8.06 -3.02 -0.05
N LEU A 4 -6.76 -3.05 -0.35
CA LEU A 4 -6.12 -2.22 -1.36
C LEU A 4 -6.68 -2.49 -2.77
N GLU A 5 -6.82 -3.78 -3.14
CA GLU A 5 -7.40 -4.16 -4.44
C GLU A 5 -8.84 -3.65 -4.58
N LYS A 6 -9.64 -3.72 -3.51
CA LYS A 6 -11.00 -3.16 -3.50
C LYS A 6 -11.00 -1.65 -3.64
N LEU A 7 -10.07 -0.96 -2.99
CA LEU A 7 -9.92 0.50 -3.06
C LEU A 7 -9.62 0.93 -4.50
N TYR A 8 -8.63 0.31 -5.14
CA TYR A 8 -8.28 0.61 -6.53
C TYR A 8 -9.42 0.29 -7.50
N SER A 9 -10.13 -0.82 -7.31
CA SER A 9 -11.32 -1.11 -8.11
C SER A 9 -12.38 -0.02 -7.98
N ILE A 10 -12.61 0.57 -6.80
CA ILE A 10 -13.58 1.65 -6.63
C ILE A 10 -13.16 2.91 -7.40
N ILE A 11 -11.87 3.26 -7.35
CA ILE A 11 -11.32 4.42 -8.05
C ILE A 11 -11.41 4.23 -9.57
N GLU A 12 -11.01 3.06 -10.05
CA GLU A 12 -11.01 2.71 -11.47
C GLU A 12 -12.44 2.69 -12.02
N ASN A 13 -13.37 2.01 -11.34
CA ASN A 13 -14.79 2.00 -11.72
C ASN A 13 -15.38 3.41 -11.74
N SER A 14 -15.07 4.25 -10.75
CA SER A 14 -15.54 5.65 -10.71
C SER A 14 -15.04 6.46 -11.91
N ARG A 15 -13.78 6.23 -12.32
CA ARG A 15 -13.18 6.86 -13.50
C ARG A 15 -13.85 6.37 -14.78
N GLU A 16 -14.12 5.07 -14.92
CA GLU A 16 -14.79 4.50 -16.09
C GLU A 16 -16.21 5.04 -16.31
N VAL A 17 -16.98 5.24 -15.23
CA VAL A 17 -18.34 5.80 -15.33
C VAL A 17 -18.37 7.33 -15.42
N GLY A 18 -17.22 8.00 -15.44
CA GLY A 18 -17.09 9.45 -15.54
C GLY A 18 -17.46 10.22 -14.26
N VAL A 19 -17.55 9.51 -13.12
CA VAL A 19 -17.84 10.12 -11.81
C VAL A 19 -16.56 10.69 -11.22
N LYS A 20 -16.54 12.00 -11.04
CA LYS A 20 -15.43 12.68 -10.34
C LYS A 20 -15.65 12.56 -8.83
N LEU A 21 -14.71 11.92 -8.16
CA LEU A 21 -14.70 11.87 -6.70
C LEU A 21 -14.42 13.28 -6.14
N PRO A 22 -15.17 13.74 -5.12
CA PRO A 22 -14.86 14.96 -4.39
C PRO A 22 -13.46 14.91 -3.79
N LYS A 23 -12.81 16.06 -3.61
CA LYS A 23 -11.47 16.13 -3.00
C LYS A 23 -11.40 15.44 -1.65
N ASP A 24 -12.39 15.64 -0.79
CA ASP A 24 -12.46 15.02 0.54
C ASP A 24 -12.47 13.49 0.49
N VAL A 25 -13.02 12.91 -0.59
CA VAL A 25 -13.04 11.46 -0.80
C VAL A 25 -11.71 10.98 -1.33
N VAL A 26 -11.03 11.75 -2.17
CA VAL A 26 -9.67 11.45 -2.64
C VAL A 26 -8.69 11.47 -1.47
N GLU A 27 -8.76 12.48 -0.60
CA GLU A 27 -7.91 12.57 0.60
C GLU A 27 -8.14 11.38 1.54
N GLN A 28 -9.40 11.00 1.79
CA GLN A 28 -9.71 9.80 2.60
C GLN A 28 -9.19 8.50 1.97
N VAL A 29 -9.22 8.41 0.64
CA VAL A 29 -8.69 7.25 -0.09
C VAL A 29 -7.17 7.18 0.03
N GLU A 30 -6.47 8.32 -0.10
CA GLU A 30 -5.01 8.41 0.09
C GLU A 30 -4.60 8.06 1.53
N GLU A 31 -5.31 8.58 2.54
CA GLU A 31 -5.06 8.25 3.95
C GLU A 31 -5.29 6.76 4.23
N LEU A 32 -6.36 6.18 3.68
CA LEU A 32 -6.67 4.77 3.83
C LEU A 32 -5.63 3.89 3.14
N GLU A 33 -5.20 4.28 1.94
CA GLU A 33 -4.14 3.61 1.19
C GLU A 33 -2.82 3.61 1.98
N GLU A 34 -2.41 4.77 2.49
CA GLU A 34 -1.19 4.90 3.29
C GLU A 34 -1.28 4.08 4.59
N GLY A 35 -2.45 4.05 5.23
CA GLY A 35 -2.72 3.20 6.39
C GLY A 35 -2.57 1.71 6.07
N ILE A 36 -3.16 1.24 4.97
CA ILE A 36 -3.04 -0.16 4.52
C ILE A 36 -1.58 -0.50 4.20
N ILE A 37 -0.84 0.40 3.54
CA ILE A 37 0.57 0.18 3.22
C ILE A 37 1.39 0.05 4.51
N LYS A 38 1.22 0.97 5.47
CA LYS A 38 1.99 0.98 6.72
C LYS A 38 1.66 -0.17 7.66
N GLU A 39 0.38 -0.51 7.80
CA GLU A 39 -0.09 -1.47 8.80
C GLU A 39 -0.18 -2.91 8.28
N GLU A 40 -0.46 -3.09 6.99
CA GLU A 40 -0.65 -4.42 6.40
C GLU A 40 0.54 -4.82 5.50
N ILE A 41 0.97 -3.94 4.59
CA ILE A 41 1.97 -4.31 3.56
C ILE A 41 3.40 -4.31 4.10
N LEU A 42 3.85 -3.24 4.76
CA LEU A 42 5.22 -3.15 5.30
C LEU A 42 5.51 -4.26 6.33
N PRO A 43 4.62 -4.59 7.28
CA PRO A 43 4.87 -5.66 8.23
C PRO A 43 4.89 -7.03 7.58
N ALA A 44 4.02 -7.27 6.59
CA ALA A 44 4.03 -8.52 5.82
C ALA A 44 5.35 -8.66 5.03
N LEU A 45 5.81 -7.59 4.38
CA LEU A 45 7.08 -7.57 3.66
C LEU A 45 8.27 -7.80 4.60
N SER A 46 8.27 -7.14 5.76
CA SER A 46 9.30 -7.33 6.78
C SER A 46 9.30 -8.76 7.32
N SER A 47 8.13 -9.37 7.53
CA SER A 47 7.99 -10.75 8.03
C SER A 47 8.52 -11.78 7.03
N ASP A 48 8.28 -11.57 5.73
CA ASP A 48 8.75 -12.48 4.67
C ASP A 48 10.27 -12.35 4.44
N ILE A 49 10.80 -11.13 4.54
CA ILE A 49 12.22 -10.84 4.31
C ILE A 49 13.09 -11.14 5.55
N ALA A 50 12.59 -10.94 6.77
CA ALA A 50 13.30 -11.20 8.03
C ALA A 50 14.01 -12.58 8.11
N PRO A 51 13.38 -13.72 7.77
CA PRO A 51 14.05 -15.02 7.81
C PRO A 51 15.20 -15.13 6.82
N ARG A 52 15.15 -14.40 5.70
CA ARG A 52 16.24 -14.35 4.70
C ARG A 52 17.39 -13.44 5.14
N LEU A 53 17.11 -12.43 5.96
CA LEU A 53 18.10 -11.52 6.53
C LEU A 53 18.76 -12.05 7.81
N ASN A 54 18.15 -13.04 8.48
CA ASN A 54 18.64 -13.64 9.72
C ASN A 54 20.12 -14.12 9.71
N PRO A 55 20.69 -14.62 8.59
CA PRO A 55 22.11 -14.97 8.52
C PRO A 55 23.06 -13.76 8.53
N ILE A 56 22.56 -12.55 8.29
CA ILE A 56 23.36 -11.33 8.14
C ILE A 56 23.53 -10.66 9.50
N LYS A 57 24.78 -10.55 9.97
CA LYS A 57 25.14 -10.04 11.30
C LYS A 57 25.38 -8.52 11.35
N ARG A 58 24.82 -7.76 10.41
CA ARG A 58 25.02 -6.31 10.27
C ARG A 58 23.66 -5.63 10.23
N ASP A 59 23.59 -4.39 10.71
CA ASP A 59 22.39 -3.57 10.58
C ASP A 59 22.12 -3.27 9.10
N LEU A 60 20.90 -3.56 8.65
CA LEU A 60 20.45 -3.34 7.29
C LEU A 60 19.25 -2.40 7.30
N VAL A 61 19.27 -1.41 6.41
CA VAL A 61 18.14 -0.52 6.17
C VAL A 61 17.46 -0.97 4.88
N LEU A 62 16.19 -1.35 4.97
CA LEU A 62 15.37 -1.67 3.80
C LEU A 62 14.78 -0.36 3.26
N VAL A 63 15.27 0.06 2.09
CA VAL A 63 14.68 1.18 1.34
C VAL A 63 13.76 0.59 0.28
N VAL A 64 12.49 0.96 0.30
CA VAL A 64 11.53 0.57 -0.71
C VAL A 64 11.33 1.77 -1.65
N GLU A 65 11.89 1.69 -2.85
CA GLU A 65 11.53 2.61 -3.94
C GLU A 65 10.32 2.04 -4.67
N TYR A 66 9.19 2.75 -4.62
CA TYR A 66 7.98 2.39 -5.32
C TYR A 66 7.79 3.30 -6.55
N HIS A 67 7.62 2.68 -7.73
CA HIS A 67 7.24 3.36 -8.96
C HIS A 67 5.86 2.82 -9.38
N PRO A 68 4.81 3.66 -9.37
CA PRO A 68 3.44 3.26 -9.73
C PRO A 68 3.29 2.94 -11.22
#